data_AF-M5JTA2-F1
#
_entry.id   AF-M5JTA2-F1
#
_cell.length_a   1.000
_cell.length_b   1.000
_cell.length_c   1.000
_cell.angle_alpha   90.00
_cell.angle_beta   90.00
_cell.angle_gamma   90.00
#
_symmetry.space_group_name_H-M   'P 1'
#
loop_
_entity.id
_entity.type
_entity.pdbx_description
1 polymer ?
#
loop_
_entity_poly.entity_id
_entity_poly.type
_entity_poly.pdbx_seq_one_letter_code
_entity_poly.pdbx_strand_id
1 'polypeptide(L)'
;MDEFKIRSEMHQIVAENLANGIVVDVDMLCLGLMERRGAIEGEGAEFYRVHTFKDLKRIAKSVIGKYDAKDTTDAELLLPGFKHLCKAYPMKRQGKSVLVPVDQCSDFELINRATQLEDMASGCRSHAGEIREYVLARMASAA
;
A
#
# COMPACT_ATOMS: atom_id res chain seq x y z
N MET A 1 13.89 -15.40 -9.45
CA MET A 1 13.82 -14.17 -8.65
C MET A 1 13.04 -14.49 -7.39
N ASP A 2 13.66 -14.40 -6.21
CA ASP A 2 12.93 -14.62 -4.96
C ASP A 2 12.16 -13.34 -4.59
N GLU A 3 10.86 -13.34 -4.91
CA GLU A 3 9.98 -12.19 -4.66
C GLU A 3 9.88 -11.87 -3.15
N PHE A 4 9.98 -12.87 -2.26
CA PHE A 4 9.94 -12.64 -0.82
C PHE A 4 11.15 -11.82 -0.35
N LYS A 5 12.34 -12.16 -0.85
CA LYS A 5 13.57 -11.41 -0.57
C LYS A 5 13.49 -9.98 -1.10
N ILE A 6 12.97 -9.78 -2.31
CA ILE A 6 12.77 -8.43 -2.89
C ILE A 6 11.81 -7.60 -2.06
N ARG A 7 10.68 -8.17 -1.65
CA ARG A 7 9.71 -7.48 -0.78
C ARG A 7 10.36 -7.04 0.54
N SER A 8 11.15 -7.93 1.14
CA SER A 8 11.85 -7.65 2.40
C SER A 8 12.84 -6.48 2.25
N GLU A 9 13.63 -6.45 1.17
CA GLU A 9 14.55 -5.34 0.89
C GLU A 9 13.80 -4.03 0.60
N MET A 10 12.70 -4.08 -0.14
CA MET A 10 11.85 -2.91 -0.35
C MET A 10 11.24 -2.39 0.95
N HIS A 11 10.83 -3.27 1.87
CA HIS A 11 10.36 -2.87 3.19
C HIS A 11 11.44 -2.16 4.01
N GLN A 12 12.70 -2.61 3.92
CA GLN A 12 13.83 -1.92 4.56
C GLN A 12 14.04 -0.52 3.98
N ILE A 13 14.05 -0.39 2.64
CA ILE A 13 14.16 0.93 1.97
C ILE A 13 13.02 1.85 2.40
N VAL A 14 11.78 1.35 2.49
CA VAL A 14 10.64 2.14 2.97
C VAL A 14 10.84 2.55 4.42
N ALA A 15 11.19 1.63 5.31
CA ALA A 15 11.37 1.92 6.73
C ALA A 15 12.48 2.96 6.97
N GLU A 16 13.60 2.84 6.28
CA GLU A 16 14.70 3.82 6.32
C GLU A 16 14.25 5.20 5.85
N ASN A 17 13.55 5.28 4.72
CA ASN A 17 13.04 6.55 4.20
C ASN A 17 12.00 7.19 5.14
N LEU A 18 11.05 6.41 5.65
CA LEU A 18 10.04 6.91 6.59
C LEU A 18 10.68 7.38 7.91
N ALA A 19 11.69 6.68 8.43
CA ALA A 19 12.42 7.11 9.61
C ALA A 19 13.15 8.45 9.41
N ASN A 20 13.52 8.76 8.16
CA ASN A 20 14.12 10.04 7.77
C ASN A 20 13.09 11.10 7.35
N GLY A 21 11.79 10.82 7.47
CA GLY A 21 10.73 11.72 7.01
C GLY A 21 10.72 11.92 5.49
N ILE A 22 11.14 10.93 4.71
CA ILE A 22 11.16 11.01 3.26
C ILE A 22 9.87 10.39 2.69
N VAL A 23 9.18 11.13 1.82
CA VAL A 23 8.04 10.62 1.05
C VAL A 23 8.56 9.60 0.03
N VAL A 24 7.98 8.40 0.04
CA VAL A 24 8.42 7.31 -0.84
C VAL A 24 7.45 7.14 -1.99
N ASP A 25 7.92 7.29 -3.22
CA ASP A 25 7.15 6.88 -4.40
C ASP A 25 7.64 5.55 -4.99
N VAL A 26 6.79 4.93 -5.81
CA VAL A 26 7.07 3.62 -6.43
C VAL A 26 8.36 3.63 -7.26
N ASP A 27 8.62 4.70 -8.01
CA ASP A 27 9.78 4.80 -8.89
C ASP A 27 11.05 4.89 -8.04
N MET A 28 11.07 5.73 -7.00
CA MET A 28 12.19 5.82 -6.05
C MET A 28 12.50 4.48 -5.37
N LEU A 29 11.48 3.75 -4.94
CA LEU A 29 11.66 2.44 -4.32
C LEU A 29 12.31 1.42 -5.28
N CYS A 30 11.88 1.42 -6.55
CA CYS A 30 12.48 0.56 -7.57
C CYS A 30 13.93 0.94 -7.87
N LEU A 31 14.22 2.24 -8.03
CA LEU A 31 15.56 2.74 -8.30
C LEU A 31 16.52 2.42 -7.14
N GLY A 32 16.11 2.69 -5.90
CA GLY A 32 16.94 2.38 -4.72
C GLY A 32 17.26 0.89 -4.57
N LEU A 33 16.33 0.00 -4.95
CA LEU A 33 16.60 -1.43 -4.96
C LEU A 33 17.60 -1.81 -6.07
N MET A 34 17.45 -1.26 -7.27
CA MET A 34 18.36 -1.51 -8.38
C MET A 34 19.78 -1.02 -8.05
N GLU A 35 19.92 0.15 -7.42
CA GLU A 35 21.22 0.67 -6.96
C GLU A 35 21.89 -0.25 -5.94
N ARG A 36 21.14 -0.78 -4.96
CA ARG A 36 21.67 -1.75 -3.96
C ARG A 36 22.17 -3.05 -4.58
N ARG A 37 21.59 -3.46 -5.72
CA ARG A 37 21.90 -4.73 -6.40
C ARG A 37 22.98 -4.60 -7.48
N GLY A 38 23.35 -3.37 -7.84
CA GLY A 38 24.32 -3.08 -8.89
C GLY A 38 23.70 -3.07 -10.30
N ALA A 39 24.50 -2.61 -11.27
CA ALA A 39 24.05 -2.47 -12.65
C ALA A 39 23.95 -3.83 -13.37
N ILE A 40 22.91 -3.99 -14.20
CA ILE A 40 22.87 -5.06 -15.20
C ILE A 40 23.82 -4.66 -16.33
N GLU A 41 24.79 -5.52 -16.64
CA GLU A 41 25.83 -5.30 -17.66
C GLU A 41 25.76 -6.36 -18.76
N GLY A 42 26.41 -6.08 -19.89
CA GLY A 42 26.49 -6.99 -21.05
C GLY A 42 25.49 -6.71 -22.17
N GLU A 43 25.46 -7.62 -23.14
CA GLU A 43 24.57 -7.53 -24.31
C GLU A 43 23.11 -7.64 -23.87
N GLY A 44 22.25 -6.73 -24.36
CA GLY A 44 20.84 -6.68 -23.98
C GLY A 44 20.56 -6.09 -22.59
N ALA A 45 21.55 -5.51 -21.90
CA ALA A 45 21.37 -4.93 -20.58
C ALA A 45 20.20 -3.93 -20.51
N GLU A 46 20.04 -3.07 -21.52
CA GLU A 46 18.92 -2.11 -21.57
C GLU A 46 17.56 -2.81 -21.61
N PHE A 47 17.42 -3.87 -22.42
CA PHE A 47 16.21 -4.67 -22.51
C PHE A 47 15.85 -5.27 -21.14
N TYR A 48 16.82 -5.88 -20.45
CA TYR A 48 16.59 -6.47 -19.14
C TYR A 48 16.33 -5.44 -18.03
N ARG A 49 16.95 -4.25 -18.09
CA ARG A 49 16.66 -3.16 -17.14
C ARG A 49 15.21 -2.71 -17.22
N VAL A 50 14.67 -2.53 -18.43
CA VAL A 50 13.26 -2.12 -18.63
C VAL A 50 12.30 -3.15 -18.04
N HIS A 51 12.53 -4.43 -18.32
CA HIS A 51 11.67 -5.51 -17.84
C HIS A 51 11.78 -5.69 -16.32
N THR A 52 13.00 -5.63 -15.79
CA THR A 52 13.25 -5.66 -14.34
C THR A 52 12.51 -4.53 -13.65
N PHE A 53 12.65 -3.30 -14.14
CA PHE A 53 11.97 -2.14 -13.56
C PHE A 53 10.45 -2.28 -13.56
N LYS A 54 9.87 -2.81 -14.66
CA LYS A 54 8.43 -3.08 -14.74
C LYS A 54 7.97 -4.10 -13.69
N ASP A 55 8.73 -5.18 -13.49
CA ASP A 55 8.41 -6.20 -12.49
C ASP A 55 8.59 -5.67 -11.06
N LEU A 56 9.64 -4.90 -10.80
CA LEU A 56 9.86 -4.24 -9.52
C LEU A 56 8.72 -3.27 -9.19
N LYS A 57 8.19 -2.53 -10.17
CA LYS A 57 7.03 -1.64 -9.98
C LYS A 57 5.80 -2.37 -9.47
N ARG A 58 5.53 -3.58 -9.98
CA ARG A 58 4.41 -4.41 -9.52
C ARG A 58 4.58 -4.75 -8.04
N ILE A 59 5.78 -5.16 -7.63
CA ILE A 59 6.09 -5.53 -6.25
C ILE A 59 6.04 -4.30 -5.34
N ALA A 60 6.65 -3.19 -5.76
CA ALA A 60 6.68 -1.92 -5.02
C ALA A 60 5.27 -1.37 -4.73
N LYS A 61 4.34 -1.45 -5.69
CA LYS A 61 2.93 -1.08 -5.46
C LYS A 61 2.29 -1.91 -4.34
N SER A 62 2.55 -3.21 -4.30
CA SER A 62 2.05 -4.09 -3.23
C SER A 62 2.67 -3.76 -1.88
N VAL A 63 3.94 -3.36 -1.86
CA VAL A 63 4.65 -2.95 -0.63
C VAL A 63 4.05 -1.67 -0.06
N ILE A 64 3.82 -0.65 -0.90
CA ILE A 64 3.19 0.62 -0.48
C ILE A 64 1.75 0.39 -0.02
N GLY A 65 0.97 -0.44 -0.73
CA GLY A 65 -0.41 -0.77 -0.34
C GLY A 65 -0.53 -1.54 0.99
N LYS A 66 0.58 -1.98 1.60
CA LYS A 66 0.53 -2.58 2.95
C LYS A 66 0.11 -1.58 4.03
N TYR A 67 0.33 -0.28 3.79
CA TYR A 67 -0.02 0.82 4.68
C TYR A 67 -1.47 1.29 4.52
N ASP A 68 -2.27 0.60 3.71
CA ASP A 68 -3.71 0.80 3.69
C ASP A 68 -4.38 0.25 4.94
N ALA A 69 -5.47 0.90 5.36
CA ALA A 69 -6.28 0.45 6.48
C ALA A 69 -6.84 -0.96 6.18
N LYS A 70 -6.35 -1.94 6.93
CA LYS A 70 -6.89 -3.29 7.01
C LYS A 70 -7.45 -3.52 8.42
N ASP A 71 -8.35 -4.50 8.56
CA ASP A 71 -8.92 -4.90 9.85
C ASP A 71 -7.87 -5.17 10.93
N THR A 72 -6.69 -5.66 10.51
CA THR A 72 -5.50 -5.78 11.34
C THR A 72 -4.33 -5.08 10.65
N THR A 73 -3.71 -4.14 11.36
CA THR A 73 -2.50 -3.45 10.94
C THR A 73 -1.36 -3.88 11.85
N ASP A 74 -0.22 -4.27 11.27
CA ASP A 74 0.96 -4.68 12.04
C ASP A 74 1.38 -3.56 13.01
N ALA A 75 1.68 -3.91 14.26
CA ALA A 75 2.00 -2.94 15.30
C ALA A 75 3.17 -2.01 14.95
N GLU A 76 4.11 -2.50 14.14
CA GLU A 76 5.26 -1.73 13.65
C GLU A 76 4.86 -0.56 12.73
N LEU A 77 3.71 -0.66 12.06
CA LEU A 77 3.18 0.34 11.14
C LEU A 77 2.30 1.38 11.84
N LEU A 78 1.86 1.10 13.07
CA LEU A 78 1.00 1.99 13.85
C LEU A 78 1.78 3.15 14.45
N LEU A 79 1.18 4.33 14.44
CA LEU A 79 1.71 5.49 15.13
C LEU A 79 1.66 5.24 16.65
N PRO A 80 2.75 5.48 17.41
CA PRO A 80 2.75 5.27 18.85
C PRO A 80 1.59 5.99 19.54
N GLY A 81 0.87 5.28 20.41
CA GLY A 81 -0.28 5.82 21.15
C GLY A 81 -1.63 5.68 20.43
N PHE A 82 -1.65 5.20 19.18
CA PHE A 82 -2.89 4.99 18.42
C PHE A 82 -3.14 3.51 18.14
N LYS A 83 -4.43 3.13 18.04
CA LYS A 83 -4.84 1.73 17.77
C LYS A 83 -4.90 1.39 16.28
N HIS A 84 -5.19 2.39 15.43
CA HIS A 84 -5.44 2.19 14.00
C HIS A 84 -4.75 3.25 13.11
N LEU A 85 -4.25 4.33 13.70
CA LEU A 85 -3.54 5.37 12.94
C LEU A 85 -2.15 4.83 12.55
N CYS A 86 -1.81 4.91 11.28
CA CYS A 86 -0.53 4.44 10.74
C CYS A 86 0.53 5.55 10.76
N LYS A 87 1.81 5.17 10.78
CA LYS A 87 2.97 6.08 10.67
C LYS A 87 3.06 6.76 9.30
N ALA A 88 2.48 6.15 8.27
CA ALA A 88 2.45 6.67 6.91
C ALA A 88 1.21 6.15 6.17
N TYR A 89 0.79 6.89 5.14
CA TYR A 89 -0.39 6.58 4.34
C TYR A 89 -0.10 6.69 2.84
N PRO A 90 -0.64 5.77 2.02
CA PRO A 90 -0.59 5.93 0.58
C PRO A 90 -1.53 7.07 0.16
N MET A 91 -0.95 8.11 -0.45
CA MET A 91 -1.64 9.28 -0.97
C MET A 91 -1.45 9.41 -2.48
N LYS A 92 -2.33 10.17 -3.12
CA LYS A 92 -2.20 10.53 -4.53
C LYS A 92 -1.75 11.97 -4.66
N ARG A 93 -0.47 12.20 -4.95
CA ARG A 93 0.13 13.53 -5.15
C ARG A 93 0.62 13.67 -6.58
N GLN A 94 0.26 14.75 -7.26
CA GLN A 94 0.64 15.02 -8.66
C GLN A 94 0.35 13.83 -9.61
N GLY A 95 -0.76 13.13 -9.39
CA GLY A 95 -1.16 11.96 -10.18
C GLY A 95 -0.41 10.65 -9.85
N LYS A 96 0.59 10.66 -8.96
CA LYS A 96 1.35 9.49 -8.53
C LYS A 96 0.88 8.97 -7.17
N SER A 97 0.94 7.66 -6.99
CA SER A 97 0.78 7.02 -5.67
C SER A 97 2.09 7.10 -4.91
N VAL A 98 2.06 7.76 -3.74
CA VAL A 98 3.21 7.99 -2.88
C VAL A 98 2.85 7.61 -1.45
N LEU A 99 3.80 7.08 -0.69
CA LEU A 99 3.67 6.80 0.73
C LEU A 99 4.19 8.00 1.51
N VAL A 100 3.31 8.65 2.24
CA VAL A 100 3.58 9.91 2.95
C VAL A 100 3.61 9.64 4.45
N PRO A 101 4.68 10.03 5.17
CA PRO A 101 4.68 10.08 6.63
C PRO A 101 3.47 10.86 7.17
N VAL A 102 2.84 10.36 8.24
CA VAL A 102 1.58 10.92 8.76
C VAL A 102 1.70 12.39 9.20
N ASP A 103 2.87 12.79 9.68
CA ASP A 103 3.22 14.16 10.06
C ASP A 103 3.38 15.12 8.86
N GLN A 104 3.45 14.56 7.64
CA GLN A 104 3.54 15.32 6.38
C GLN A 104 2.28 15.19 5.52
N CYS A 105 1.28 14.44 5.99
CA CYS A 105 -0.05 14.48 5.42
C CYS A 105 -0.71 15.81 5.79
N SER A 106 -1.37 16.45 4.82
CA SER A 106 -2.23 17.58 5.12
C SER A 106 -3.49 17.12 5.85
N ASP A 107 -4.08 18.01 6.65
CA ASP A 107 -5.37 17.74 7.31
C ASP A 107 -6.45 17.33 6.30
N PHE A 108 -6.46 17.95 5.12
CA PHE A 108 -7.38 17.60 4.04
C PHE A 108 -7.17 16.16 3.54
N GLU A 109 -5.92 15.71 3.37
CA GLU A 109 -5.63 14.33 2.98
C GLU A 109 -6.08 13.33 4.05
N LEU A 110 -5.85 13.64 5.33
CA LEU A 110 -6.26 12.77 6.44
C LEU A 110 -7.78 12.71 6.61
N ILE A 111 -8.47 13.85 6.52
CA ILE A 111 -9.94 13.92 6.59
C ILE A 111 -10.56 13.17 5.43
N ASN A 112 -10.07 13.36 4.20
CA ASN A 112 -10.57 12.59 3.06
C ASN A 112 -10.36 11.09 3.25
N ARG A 113 -9.24 10.67 3.83
CA ARG A 113 -9.01 9.26 4.15
C ARG A 113 -10.01 8.74 5.17
N ALA A 114 -10.35 9.53 6.20
CA ALA A 114 -11.39 9.17 7.15
C ALA A 114 -12.76 9.02 6.46
N THR A 115 -13.15 9.97 5.60
CA THR A 115 -14.40 9.88 4.82
C THR A 115 -14.47 8.62 3.96
N GLN A 116 -13.37 8.25 3.28
CA GLN A 116 -13.33 7.00 2.50
C GLN A 116 -13.58 5.75 3.35
N LEU A 117 -13.09 5.73 4.60
CA LEU A 117 -13.32 4.61 5.51
C LEU A 117 -14.77 4.56 5.99
N GLU A 118 -15.40 5.71 6.23
CA GLU A 118 -16.81 5.80 6.58
C GLU A 118 -17.71 5.34 5.43
N ASP A 119 -17.41 5.74 4.19
CA ASP A 119 -18.11 5.33 2.98
C ASP A 119 -17.99 3.80 2.79
N MET A 120 -16.79 3.25 2.96
CA MET A 120 -16.57 1.81 2.88
C MET A 120 -17.36 1.06 3.96
N ALA A 121 -17.34 1.54 5.21
CA ALA A 121 -18.12 0.95 6.29
C ALA A 121 -19.62 1.00 5.99
N SER A 122 -20.11 2.08 5.38
CA SER A 122 -21.50 2.20 4.92
C SER A 122 -21.85 1.15 3.87
N GLY A 123 -21.03 1.02 2.82
CA GLY A 123 -21.21 0.01 1.77
C GLY A 123 -21.21 -1.42 2.31
N CYS A 124 -20.29 -1.74 3.23
CA CYS A 124 -20.24 -3.04 3.89
C CYS A 124 -21.50 -3.35 4.69
N ARG A 125 -22.07 -2.37 5.40
CA ARG A 125 -23.33 -2.54 6.15
C ARG A 125 -24.51 -2.82 5.22
N SER A 126 -24.62 -2.06 4.12
CA SER A 126 -25.68 -2.26 3.12
C SER A 126 -25.60 -3.65 2.50
N HIS A 127 -24.41 -4.05 2.06
CA HIS A 127 -24.20 -5.38 1.46
C HIS A 127 -24.49 -6.53 2.44
N ALA A 128 -24.10 -6.38 3.72
CA ALA A 128 -24.48 -7.36 4.74
C ALA A 128 -26.00 -7.45 4.95
N GLY A 129 -26.73 -6.35 4.73
CA GLY A 129 -28.20 -6.34 4.68
C GLY A 129 -28.74 -7.21 3.56
N GLU A 130 -28.30 -6.96 2.32
CA GLU A 130 -28.70 -7.73 1.12
C GLU A 130 -28.43 -9.23 1.28
N ILE A 131 -27.28 -9.61 1.85
CA ILE A 131 -26.95 -11.02 2.11
C ILE A 131 -27.97 -11.66 3.06
N ARG A 132 -28.37 -10.96 4.13
CA ARG A 132 -29.37 -11.48 5.09
C ARG A 132 -30.74 -11.61 4.43
N GLU A 133 -31.15 -10.62 3.65
CA GLU A 133 -32.41 -10.66 2.89
C GLU A 133 -32.43 -11.83 1.91
N TYR A 134 -31.34 -12.04 1.17
CA TYR A 134 -31.21 -13.16 0.25
C TYR A 134 -31.31 -14.52 0.98
N VAL A 135 -30.66 -14.67 2.14
CA VAL A 135 -30.75 -15.89 2.95
C VAL A 135 -32.19 -16.16 3.37
N LEU A 136 -32.91 -15.13 3.85
CA LEU A 136 -34.33 -15.25 4.24
C LEU A 136 -35.21 -15.65 3.05
N ALA A 137 -35.06 -14.99 1.91
CA ALA A 137 -35.81 -15.29 0.68
C ALA A 137 -35.56 -16.72 0.20
N ARG A 138 -34.29 -17.17 0.23
CA ARG A 138 -33.90 -18.53 -0.14
C ARG A 138 -34.51 -19.57 0.80
N MET A 139 -34.54 -19.32 2.10
CA MET A 139 -35.17 -20.22 3.07
C MET A 139 -36.69 -20.30 2.87
N ALA A 140 -37.35 -19.17 2.57
CA ALA A 140 -38.79 -19.14 2.31
C ALA A 140 -39.19 -19.87 1.02
N SER A 141 -38.31 -19.91 0.00
CA SER A 141 -38.55 -20.67 -1.24
C SER A 141 -38.24 -22.17 -1.13
N ALA A 142 -37.58 -22.59 -0.05
CA ALA A 142 -37.22 -23.98 0.21
C ALA A 142 -38.17 -24.68 1.19
N ALA A 143 -39.13 -23.95 1.76
CA ALA A 143 -40.20 -24.44 2.64
C ALA A 143 -41.51 -24.56 1.86
#